data_AF-A0A9W4IKE5-F1
#
_entry.id   AF-A0A9W4IKE5-F1
#
_cell.length_a   1.000
_cell.length_b   1.000
_cell.length_c   1.000
_cell.angle_alpha   90.00
_cell.angle_beta   90.00
_cell.angle_gamma   90.00
#
_symmetry.space_group_name_H-M   'P 1'
#
loop_
_entity.id
_entity.type
_entity.pdbx_description
1 polymer ?
#
loop_
_entity_poly.entity_id
_entity_poly.type
_entity_poly.pdbx_seq_one_letter_code
_entity_poly.pdbx_strand_id
1 'polypeptide(L)'
;MNYTVAPHLHYFTIPLADFMAARPEIEGFGVGAYIFSRADPTPRILLLQRAESDSMPGCWEGPGGACEPETDQTLLDSLVRETQEESGLHVSHVVGLVAVDCWEHHRRSGGRIRIAKYSFIVEVHESSQLGKTTEPVPTVQIPVQLDATEHQAFDWATEEDVHLSVKTSRGPYKFPLHPMGHQAPNILRAFELVEGKSDAA
;
A
#
# COMPACT_ATOMS: atom_id res chain seq x y z
N MET A 1 5.30 3.52 -19.60
CA MET A 1 5.12 3.42 -18.14
C MET A 1 5.91 4.55 -17.50
N ASN A 2 5.28 5.35 -16.64
CA ASN A 2 5.93 6.43 -15.90
C ASN A 2 6.62 5.93 -14.62
N TYR A 3 6.72 4.62 -14.44
CA TYR A 3 7.36 3.94 -13.32
C TYR A 3 8.29 2.84 -13.83
N THR A 4 9.20 2.41 -12.96
CA THR A 4 10.11 1.29 -13.18
C THR A 4 9.83 0.18 -12.17
N VAL A 5 10.29 -1.05 -12.45
CA VAL A 5 10.01 -2.22 -11.60
C VAL A 5 11.32 -2.94 -11.29
N ALA A 6 11.52 -3.33 -10.04
CA ALA A 6 12.69 -4.14 -9.68
C ALA A 6 12.69 -5.47 -10.44
N PRO A 7 13.84 -5.98 -10.94
CA PRO A 7 13.87 -7.15 -11.82
C PRO A 7 13.20 -8.42 -11.27
N HIS A 8 13.27 -8.62 -9.95
CA HIS A 8 12.66 -9.76 -9.26
C HIS A 8 11.12 -9.69 -9.21
N LEU A 9 10.51 -8.58 -9.63
CA LEU A 9 9.06 -8.36 -9.69
C LEU A 9 8.49 -8.39 -11.10
N HIS A 10 9.29 -8.68 -12.14
CA HIS A 10 8.80 -8.75 -13.52
C HIS A 10 7.67 -9.77 -13.73
N TYR A 11 7.52 -10.74 -12.83
CA TYR A 11 6.36 -11.64 -12.84
C TYR A 11 5.01 -10.90 -12.72
N PHE A 12 4.98 -9.73 -12.08
CA PHE A 12 3.77 -8.94 -11.89
C PHE A 12 3.46 -7.98 -13.06
N THR A 13 4.32 -7.94 -14.09
CA THR A 13 4.12 -7.10 -15.30
C THR A 13 3.48 -7.88 -16.46
N ILE A 14 3.04 -9.13 -16.23
CA ILE A 14 2.26 -9.88 -17.22
C ILE A 14 0.84 -9.32 -17.32
N PRO A 15 0.11 -9.57 -18.42
CA PRO A 15 -1.29 -9.15 -18.54
C PRO A 15 -2.12 -9.60 -17.32
N LEU A 16 -2.93 -8.69 -16.78
CA LEU A 16 -3.73 -8.95 -15.58
C LEU A 16 -4.66 -10.16 -15.78
N ALA A 17 -5.25 -10.28 -16.97
CA ALA A 17 -6.06 -11.43 -17.34
C ALA A 17 -5.31 -12.77 -17.23
N ASP A 18 -4.04 -12.83 -17.67
CA ASP A 18 -3.20 -14.04 -17.56
C ASP A 18 -2.84 -14.31 -16.09
N PHE A 19 -2.54 -13.26 -15.33
CA PHE A 19 -2.25 -13.36 -13.89
C PHE A 19 -3.43 -13.93 -13.10
N MET A 20 -4.65 -13.48 -13.42
CA MET A 20 -5.89 -13.96 -12.82
C MET A 20 -6.24 -15.38 -13.27
N ALA A 21 -6.11 -15.68 -14.57
CA ALA A 21 -6.39 -17.01 -15.11
C ALA A 21 -5.49 -18.10 -14.53
N ALA A 22 -4.27 -17.75 -14.12
CA ALA A 22 -3.35 -18.65 -13.43
C ALA A 22 -3.77 -19.00 -11.98
N ARG A 23 -4.78 -18.33 -11.43
CA ARG A 23 -5.27 -18.48 -10.05
C ARG A 23 -6.81 -18.60 -10.00
N PRO A 24 -7.39 -19.64 -10.61
CA PRO A 24 -8.84 -19.79 -10.71
C PRO A 24 -9.56 -19.92 -9.36
N GLU A 25 -8.82 -20.18 -8.28
CA GLU A 25 -9.34 -20.22 -6.91
C GLU A 25 -9.52 -18.84 -6.26
N ILE A 26 -9.02 -17.77 -6.90
CA ILE A 26 -9.13 -16.39 -6.44
C ILE A 26 -10.11 -15.64 -7.35
N GLU A 27 -11.10 -15.01 -6.75
CA GLU A 27 -12.17 -14.30 -7.46
C GLU A 27 -12.02 -12.78 -7.39
N GLY A 28 -11.25 -12.28 -6.43
CA GLY A 28 -10.95 -10.86 -6.27
C GLY A 28 -9.45 -10.63 -6.05
N PHE A 29 -8.91 -9.62 -6.71
CA PHE A 29 -7.51 -9.23 -6.58
C PHE A 29 -7.44 -7.80 -6.09
N GLY A 30 -6.55 -7.54 -5.15
CA GLY A 30 -6.30 -6.21 -4.63
C GLY A 30 -4.80 -5.95 -4.50
N VAL A 31 -4.47 -4.68 -4.32
CA VAL A 31 -3.10 -4.18 -4.23
C VAL A 31 -2.96 -3.25 -3.03
N GLY A 32 -1.73 -3.08 -2.54
CA GLY A 32 -1.41 -2.12 -1.50
C GLY A 32 -0.03 -1.53 -1.69
N ALA A 33 0.12 -0.23 -1.46
CA ALA A 33 1.36 0.49 -1.55
C ALA A 33 1.85 0.90 -0.16
N TYR A 34 3.12 0.63 0.12
CA TYR A 34 3.85 1.11 1.28
C TYR A 34 4.90 2.10 0.82
N ILE A 35 4.67 3.37 1.15
CA ILE A 35 5.49 4.51 0.73
C ILE A 35 6.26 5.00 1.95
N PHE A 36 7.59 4.99 1.87
CA PHE A 36 8.45 5.47 2.93
C PHE A 36 9.04 6.84 2.61
N SER A 37 9.03 7.73 3.58
CA SER A 37 9.87 8.93 3.56
C SER A 37 11.31 8.55 3.91
N ARG A 38 12.26 9.10 3.16
CA ARG A 38 13.71 8.92 3.36
C ARG A 38 14.40 10.16 3.92
N ALA A 39 13.65 11.22 4.20
CA ALA A 39 14.20 12.50 4.65
C ALA A 39 14.40 12.60 6.16
N ASP A 40 13.66 11.80 6.91
CA ASP A 40 13.79 11.74 8.36
C ASP A 40 14.80 10.65 8.74
N PRO A 41 15.60 10.85 9.80
CA PRO A 41 16.53 9.81 10.29
C PRO A 41 15.80 8.56 10.80
N THR A 42 14.52 8.70 11.14
CA THR A 42 13.63 7.59 11.49
C THR A 42 12.71 7.33 10.30
N PRO A 43 12.68 6.10 9.74
CA PRO A 43 11.77 5.75 8.67
C PRO A 43 10.32 6.05 9.04
N ARG A 44 9.57 6.62 8.09
CA ARG A 44 8.14 6.88 8.23
C ARG A 44 7.38 6.35 7.04
N ILE A 45 6.25 5.70 7.28
CA ILE A 45 5.37 5.15 6.25
C ILE A 45 4.10 5.99 6.12
N LEU A 46 3.66 6.27 4.89
CA LEU A 46 2.37 6.92 4.66
C LEU A 46 1.22 5.96 4.99
N LEU A 47 0.33 6.40 5.89
CA LEU A 47 -0.94 5.74 6.16
C LEU A 47 -2.10 6.70 5.87
N LEU A 48 -3.18 6.16 5.34
CA LEU A 48 -4.46 6.81 5.09
C LEU A 48 -5.50 6.29 6.08
N GLN A 49 -6.32 7.17 6.61
CA GLN A 49 -7.44 6.82 7.49
C GLN A 49 -8.72 6.73 6.66
N ARG A 50 -9.35 5.55 6.66
CA ARG A 50 -10.64 5.31 6.01
C ARG A 50 -11.72 6.24 6.55
N ALA A 51 -12.53 6.80 5.66
CA ALA A 51 -13.63 7.69 5.97
C ALA A 51 -14.70 6.99 6.84
N GLU A 52 -15.43 7.76 7.66
CA GLU A 52 -16.53 7.22 8.48
C GLU A 52 -17.67 6.60 7.64
N SER A 53 -17.83 7.03 6.39
CA SER A 53 -18.82 6.51 5.45
C SER A 53 -18.42 5.18 4.80
N ASP A 54 -17.17 4.77 4.97
CA ASP A 54 -16.59 3.63 4.28
C ASP A 54 -16.64 2.36 5.16
N SER A 55 -16.29 1.21 4.58
CA SER A 55 -16.08 -0.02 5.32
C SER A 55 -14.95 0.14 6.32
N MET A 56 -15.01 -0.55 7.47
CA MET A 56 -13.99 -0.46 8.52
C MET A 56 -13.61 0.99 8.91
N PRO A 57 -14.60 1.84 9.25
CA PRO A 57 -14.41 3.28 9.40
C PRO A 57 -13.34 3.64 10.43
N GLY A 58 -12.55 4.65 10.11
CA GLY A 58 -11.47 5.17 10.95
C GLY A 58 -10.25 4.26 11.08
N CYS A 59 -10.21 3.11 10.39
CA CYS A 59 -9.01 2.27 10.34
C CYS A 59 -7.95 2.89 9.42
N TRP A 60 -6.69 2.60 9.71
CA TRP A 60 -5.53 3.09 8.97
C TRP A 60 -4.91 2.00 8.10
N GLU A 61 -4.47 2.36 6.90
CA GLU A 61 -3.84 1.46 5.93
C GLU A 61 -2.92 2.22 4.97
N GLY A 62 -2.07 1.51 4.21
CA GLY A 62 -1.41 2.11 3.06
C GLY A 62 -2.40 2.24 1.88
N PRO A 63 -2.15 3.14 0.91
CA PRO A 63 -3.00 3.26 -0.27
C PRO A 63 -3.20 1.92 -0.99
N GLY A 64 -4.38 1.66 -1.53
CA GLY A 64 -4.61 0.51 -2.38
C GLY A 64 -6.02 -0.07 -2.32
N GLY A 65 -6.57 -0.34 -3.50
CA GLY A 65 -7.87 -0.96 -3.68
C GLY A 65 -7.85 -2.22 -4.54
N ALA A 66 -8.94 -2.41 -5.29
CA ALA A 66 -9.21 -3.60 -6.07
C ALA A 66 -8.64 -3.46 -7.50
N CYS A 67 -8.19 -4.57 -8.06
CA CYS A 67 -7.84 -4.62 -9.48
C CYS A 67 -9.10 -4.54 -10.35
N GLU A 68 -9.03 -3.76 -11.43
CA GLU A 68 -10.09 -3.59 -12.41
C GLU A 68 -9.65 -4.16 -13.78
N PRO A 69 -10.07 -5.37 -14.16
CA PRO A 69 -9.58 -6.02 -15.39
C PRO A 69 -9.90 -5.27 -16.70
N GLU A 70 -10.91 -4.40 -16.67
CA GLU A 70 -11.31 -3.57 -17.82
C GLU A 70 -10.44 -2.29 -17.96
N THR A 71 -9.79 -1.87 -16.87
CA THR A 71 -9.01 -0.62 -16.78
C THR A 71 -7.51 -0.92 -16.71
N ASP A 72 -7.12 -1.92 -15.90
CA ASP A 72 -5.75 -2.20 -15.52
C ASP A 72 -5.11 -3.26 -16.45
N GLN A 73 -3.95 -2.95 -17.04
CA GLN A 73 -3.26 -3.89 -17.93
C GLN A 73 -2.48 -4.97 -17.16
N THR A 74 -1.96 -4.64 -15.98
CA THR A 74 -1.17 -5.51 -15.11
C THR A 74 -1.54 -5.31 -13.65
N LEU A 75 -1.12 -6.22 -12.76
CA LEU A 75 -1.32 -6.05 -11.32
C LEU A 75 -0.66 -4.76 -10.80
N LEU A 76 0.48 -4.37 -11.37
CA LEU A 76 1.19 -3.15 -10.96
C LEU A 76 0.53 -1.88 -11.51
N ASP A 77 -0.26 -1.96 -12.58
CA ASP A 77 -1.04 -0.81 -13.04
C ASP A 77 -2.19 -0.50 -12.07
N SER A 78 -2.84 -1.52 -11.49
CA SER A 78 -3.77 -1.32 -10.37
C SER A 78 -3.08 -0.63 -9.20
N LEU A 79 -1.88 -1.08 -8.82
CA LEU A 79 -1.11 -0.49 -7.71
C LEU A 79 -0.83 1.01 -7.96
N VAL A 80 -0.46 1.36 -9.19
CA VAL A 80 -0.16 2.74 -9.59
C VAL A 80 -1.42 3.60 -9.59
N ARG A 81 -2.53 3.10 -10.16
CA ARG A 81 -3.82 3.80 -10.21
C ARG A 81 -4.34 4.09 -8.81
N GLU A 82 -4.45 3.06 -7.97
CA GLU A 82 -4.98 3.18 -6.60
C GLU A 82 -4.13 4.12 -5.74
N THR A 83 -2.79 4.04 -5.87
CA THR A 83 -1.89 4.97 -5.16
C THR A 83 -2.18 6.42 -5.56
N GLN A 84 -2.40 6.67 -6.85
CA GLN A 84 -2.69 8.00 -7.35
C GLN A 84 -4.07 8.50 -6.92
N GLU A 85 -5.10 7.66 -7.03
CA GLU A 85 -6.48 8.00 -6.69
C GLU A 85 -6.62 8.34 -5.20
N GLU A 86 -6.05 7.51 -4.32
CA GLU A 86 -6.26 7.64 -2.87
C GLU A 86 -5.29 8.62 -2.19
N SER A 87 -4.12 8.89 -2.78
CA SER A 87 -3.08 9.73 -2.15
C SER A 87 -2.57 10.90 -2.99
N GLY A 88 -2.94 10.96 -4.27
CA GLY A 88 -2.43 11.95 -5.23
C GLY A 88 -0.96 11.74 -5.64
N LEU A 89 -0.28 10.72 -5.10
CA LEU A 89 1.13 10.46 -5.34
C LEU A 89 1.34 9.53 -6.54
N HIS A 90 2.43 9.75 -7.28
CA HIS A 90 2.71 8.99 -8.49
C HIS A 90 3.85 8.01 -8.25
N VAL A 91 3.57 6.71 -8.37
CA VAL A 91 4.59 5.66 -8.26
C VAL A 91 5.70 5.89 -9.29
N SER A 92 6.96 5.88 -8.84
CA SER A 92 8.16 6.01 -9.67
C SER A 92 8.93 4.70 -9.79
N HIS A 93 8.94 3.88 -8.73
CA HIS A 93 9.61 2.59 -8.72
C HIS A 93 8.90 1.58 -7.81
N VAL A 94 8.64 0.36 -8.29
CA VAL A 94 8.15 -0.75 -7.46
C VAL A 94 9.34 -1.54 -6.94
N VAL A 95 9.53 -1.50 -5.61
CA VAL A 95 10.78 -1.89 -4.94
C VAL A 95 10.79 -3.36 -4.50
N GLY A 96 9.67 -3.86 -3.97
CA GLY A 96 9.60 -5.21 -3.42
C GLY A 96 8.19 -5.61 -2.99
N LEU A 97 7.86 -6.89 -3.11
CA LEU A 97 6.66 -7.48 -2.53
C LEU A 97 6.86 -7.65 -1.02
N VAL A 98 5.89 -7.23 -0.22
CA VAL A 98 5.88 -7.37 1.24
C VAL A 98 5.08 -8.59 1.67
N ALA A 99 3.85 -8.70 1.18
CA ALA A 99 2.92 -9.72 1.61
C ALA A 99 1.89 -10.05 0.52
N VAL A 100 1.34 -11.26 0.62
CA VAL A 100 0.15 -11.69 -0.12
C VAL A 100 -0.86 -12.23 0.89
N ASP A 101 -1.90 -11.46 1.15
CA ASP A 101 -2.97 -11.85 2.06
C ASP A 101 -4.10 -12.52 1.29
N CYS A 102 -4.60 -13.65 1.79
CA CYS A 102 -5.77 -14.32 1.22
C CYS A 102 -6.89 -14.42 2.27
N TRP A 103 -8.11 -14.00 1.93
CA TRP A 103 -9.26 -14.15 2.82
C TRP A 103 -10.56 -14.42 2.06
N GLU A 104 -11.58 -14.85 2.79
CA GLU A 104 -12.94 -15.01 2.26
C GLU A 104 -13.78 -13.77 2.59
N HIS A 105 -14.37 -13.15 1.57
CA HIS A 105 -15.29 -12.04 1.73
C HIS A 105 -16.73 -12.46 1.38
N HIS A 106 -17.69 -12.06 2.23
CA HIS A 106 -19.10 -12.32 1.99
C HIS A 106 -19.70 -11.22 1.11
N ARG A 107 -20.15 -11.57 -0.10
CA ARG A 107 -20.78 -10.60 -0.99
C ARG A 107 -22.12 -10.12 -0.39
N ARG A 108 -22.45 -8.85 -0.59
CA ARG A 108 -23.77 -8.29 -0.25
C ARG A 108 -24.92 -9.01 -0.96
N SER A 109 -24.67 -9.54 -2.16
CA SER A 109 -25.62 -10.34 -2.97
C SER A 109 -25.81 -11.78 -2.47
N GLY A 110 -25.12 -12.18 -1.40
CA GLY A 110 -25.00 -13.58 -1.00
C GLY A 110 -23.83 -14.29 -1.69
N GLY A 111 -23.32 -15.33 -1.05
CA GLY A 111 -22.12 -16.07 -1.47
C GLY A 111 -20.83 -15.59 -0.81
N ARG A 112 -19.75 -16.34 -1.01
CA ARG A 112 -18.41 -16.07 -0.49
C ARG A 112 -17.47 -16.01 -1.68
N ILE A 113 -16.55 -15.05 -1.66
CA ILE A 113 -15.45 -14.98 -2.61
C ILE A 113 -14.14 -15.11 -1.90
N ARG A 114 -13.15 -15.64 -2.60
CA ARG A 114 -11.77 -15.59 -2.15
C ARG A 114 -11.05 -14.40 -2.77
N ILE A 115 -10.47 -13.56 -1.93
CA ILE A 115 -9.70 -12.38 -2.33
C ILE A 115 -8.22 -12.62 -2.03
N ALA A 116 -7.34 -12.16 -2.92
CA ALA A 116 -5.90 -12.05 -2.66
C ALA A 116 -5.44 -10.58 -2.80
N LYS A 117 -4.83 -10.01 -1.76
CA LYS A 117 -4.21 -8.68 -1.79
C LYS A 117 -2.69 -8.79 -1.83
N TYR A 118 -2.07 -8.08 -2.76
CA TYR A 118 -0.62 -8.01 -2.93
C TYR A 118 -0.11 -6.65 -2.49
N SER A 119 0.67 -6.61 -1.41
CA SER A 119 1.21 -5.35 -0.88
C SER A 119 2.68 -5.18 -1.23
N PHE A 120 3.06 -4.00 -1.72
CA PHE A 120 4.39 -3.69 -2.23
C PHE A 120 4.97 -2.46 -1.55
N ILE A 121 6.30 -2.41 -1.44
CA ILE A 121 7.03 -1.17 -1.20
C ILE A 121 7.18 -0.46 -2.54
N VAL A 122 6.88 0.84 -2.56
CA VAL A 122 7.04 1.68 -3.74
C VAL A 122 7.75 2.99 -3.40
N GLU A 123 8.44 3.54 -4.38
CA GLU A 123 8.90 4.93 -4.39
C GLU A 123 7.93 5.77 -5.21
N VAL A 124 7.82 7.06 -4.89
CA VAL A 124 6.96 8.01 -5.59
C VAL A 124 7.79 9.15 -6.18
N HIS A 125 7.30 9.78 -7.24
CA HIS A 125 7.99 10.90 -7.87
C HIS A 125 8.10 12.10 -6.93
N GLU A 126 7.08 12.32 -6.09
CA GLU A 126 7.02 13.45 -5.16
C GLU A 126 8.07 13.37 -4.04
N SER A 127 8.60 12.18 -3.75
CA SER A 127 9.66 11.99 -2.74
C SER A 127 11.07 12.11 -3.34
N SER A 128 11.17 12.33 -4.65
CA SER A 128 12.43 12.53 -5.38
C SER A 128 12.40 13.84 -6.15
N GLN A 129 13.36 14.74 -5.89
CA GLN A 129 13.54 15.90 -6.76
C GLN A 129 14.14 15.46 -8.09
N LEU A 130 13.28 15.11 -9.07
CA LEU A 130 13.71 14.71 -10.42
C LEU A 130 14.77 15.69 -10.97
N GLY A 131 16.03 15.23 -10.98
CA GLY A 131 17.13 15.84 -11.70
C GLY A 131 17.77 17.11 -11.12
N LYS A 132 17.54 17.49 -9.85
CA LYS A 132 18.13 18.73 -9.29
C LYS A 132 18.91 18.59 -7.98
N THR A 133 18.57 17.64 -7.10
CA THR A 133 19.29 17.40 -5.84
C THR A 133 19.14 15.94 -5.40
N THR A 134 20.21 15.36 -4.83
CA THR A 134 20.21 14.02 -4.20
C THR A 134 19.54 13.98 -2.83
N GLU A 135 19.12 15.14 -2.30
CA GLU A 135 18.56 15.24 -0.97
C GLU A 135 17.11 14.72 -0.93
N PRO A 136 16.76 13.86 0.04
CA PRO A 136 15.40 13.40 0.24
C PRO A 136 14.41 14.55 0.51
N VAL A 137 13.17 14.41 0.04
CA VAL A 137 12.10 15.38 0.30
C VAL A 137 11.48 15.14 1.69
N PRO A 138 11.48 16.12 2.61
CA PRO A 138 10.80 16.00 3.90
C PRO A 138 9.32 15.63 3.78
N THR A 139 8.81 14.81 4.70
CA THR A 139 7.39 14.38 4.74
C THR A 139 6.41 15.54 4.59
N VAL A 140 6.68 16.66 5.26
CA VAL A 140 5.85 17.87 5.23
C VAL A 140 5.76 18.53 3.84
N GLN A 141 6.68 18.22 2.93
CA GLN A 141 6.70 18.76 1.57
C GLN A 141 6.09 17.79 0.54
N ILE A 142 5.82 16.54 0.91
CA ILE A 142 5.17 15.56 0.03
C ILE A 142 3.67 15.89 -0.03
N PRO A 143 3.11 16.26 -1.20
CA PRO A 143 1.77 16.81 -1.31
C PRO A 143 0.71 15.71 -1.37
N VAL A 144 0.45 15.04 -0.24
CA VAL A 144 -0.61 14.02 -0.16
C VAL A 144 -1.99 14.67 -0.35
N GLN A 145 -2.78 14.12 -1.28
CA GLN A 145 -4.15 14.55 -1.59
C GLN A 145 -5.07 13.33 -1.51
N LEU A 146 -5.98 13.34 -0.53
CA LEU A 146 -6.87 12.21 -0.29
C LEU A 146 -8.08 12.23 -1.20
N ASP A 147 -8.53 11.05 -1.61
CA ASP A 147 -9.92 10.88 -2.04
C ASP A 147 -10.82 11.02 -0.80
N ALA A 148 -11.52 12.15 -0.70
CA ALA A 148 -12.40 12.44 0.42
C ALA A 148 -13.62 11.51 0.53
N THR A 149 -13.91 10.70 -0.49
CA THR A 149 -14.99 9.70 -0.45
C THR A 149 -14.57 8.41 0.27
N GLU A 150 -13.28 8.10 0.26
CA GLU A 150 -12.71 6.87 0.83
C GLU A 150 -11.85 7.13 2.07
N HIS A 151 -11.15 8.26 2.14
CA HIS A 151 -10.23 8.60 3.23
C HIS A 151 -10.46 10.01 3.78
N GLN A 152 -10.20 10.20 5.07
CA GLN A 152 -10.48 11.45 5.78
C GLN A 152 -9.25 12.09 6.43
N ALA A 153 -8.18 11.35 6.61
CA ALA A 153 -6.93 11.84 7.19
C ALA A 153 -5.74 11.01 6.68
N PHE A 154 -4.53 11.55 6.80
CA PHE A 154 -3.30 10.82 6.54
C PHE A 154 -2.25 11.14 7.61
N ASP A 155 -1.26 10.28 7.73
CA ASP A 155 -0.13 10.46 8.65
C ASP A 155 1.11 9.72 8.13
N TRP A 156 2.27 10.20 8.56
CA TRP A 156 3.58 9.59 8.31
C TRP A 156 4.04 8.84 9.57
N ALA A 157 3.56 7.62 9.69
CA ALA A 157 3.69 6.77 10.86
C ALA A 157 5.10 6.24 11.07
N THR A 158 5.55 6.20 12.33
CA THR A 158 6.78 5.49 12.71
C THR A 158 6.49 4.04 13.04
N GLU A 159 7.52 3.18 13.01
CA GLU A 159 7.38 1.79 13.45
C GLU A 159 6.94 1.70 14.93
N GLU A 160 7.46 2.58 15.78
CA GLU A 160 7.12 2.66 17.20
C GLU A 160 5.62 2.94 17.41
N ASP A 161 5.07 3.91 16.68
CA ASP A 161 3.64 4.24 16.75
C ASP A 161 2.76 3.08 16.29
N VAL A 162 3.14 2.39 15.20
CA VAL A 162 2.44 1.18 14.73
C VAL A 162 2.49 0.08 15.78
N HIS A 163 3.66 -0.17 16.38
CA HIS A 163 3.79 -1.13 17.48
C HIS A 163 2.92 -0.77 18.68
N LEU A 164 2.88 0.50 19.08
CA LEU A 164 2.07 0.97 20.19
C LEU A 164 0.57 0.76 19.91
N SER A 165 0.13 1.02 18.69
CA SER A 165 -1.23 0.79 18.21
C SER A 165 -1.66 -0.68 18.18
N VAL A 166 -0.73 -1.59 17.90
CA VAL A 166 -1.02 -3.04 17.91
C VAL A 166 -1.04 -3.59 19.34
N LYS A 167 -0.09 -3.17 20.18
CA LYS A 167 0.09 -3.70 21.54
C LYS A 167 -0.87 -3.09 22.55
N THR A 168 -1.39 -1.89 22.27
CA THR A 168 -2.19 -1.13 23.21
C THR A 168 -3.34 -0.41 22.50
N SER A 169 -4.42 -0.09 23.23
CA SER A 169 -5.47 0.79 22.74
C SER A 169 -5.10 2.28 22.77
N ARG A 170 -3.83 2.61 23.02
CA ARG A 170 -3.34 4.00 23.20
C ARG A 170 -2.49 4.50 22.03
N GLY A 171 -2.19 3.67 21.05
CA GLY A 171 -1.48 4.12 19.86
C GLY A 171 -2.37 5.01 18.97
N PRO A 172 -1.75 5.83 18.11
CA PRO A 172 -2.47 6.80 17.29
C PRO A 172 -3.31 6.16 16.17
N TYR A 173 -2.95 4.94 15.75
CA TYR A 173 -3.60 4.23 14.66
C TYR A 173 -4.54 3.14 15.15
N LYS A 174 -5.71 3.09 14.53
CA LYS A 174 -6.68 1.98 14.63
C LYS A 174 -6.46 1.05 13.45
N PHE A 175 -6.23 -0.24 13.71
CA PHE A 175 -6.14 -1.27 12.68
C PHE A 175 -7.32 -2.25 12.77
N PRO A 176 -7.69 -2.94 11.68
CA PRO A 176 -8.69 -3.99 11.72
C PRO A 176 -8.33 -5.08 12.75
N LEU A 177 -9.32 -5.60 13.46
CA LEU A 177 -9.12 -6.72 14.40
C LEU A 177 -8.72 -8.00 13.66
N HIS A 178 -8.01 -8.91 14.33
CA HIS A 178 -7.36 -10.10 13.76
C HIS A 178 -8.33 -11.29 13.47
N PRO A 179 -9.50 -11.05 12.86
CA PRO A 179 -9.81 -11.87 11.68
C PRO A 179 -10.16 -11.04 10.43
N MET A 180 -10.24 -9.73 10.56
CA MET A 180 -10.69 -8.79 9.53
C MET A 180 -9.54 -8.20 8.69
N GLY A 181 -8.27 -8.40 9.07
CA GLY A 181 -7.14 -7.99 8.23
C GLY A 181 -5.76 -8.20 8.85
N HIS A 182 -4.73 -8.24 7.99
CA HIS A 182 -3.31 -8.36 8.34
C HIS A 182 -2.54 -7.04 8.15
N GLN A 183 -3.25 -5.90 8.16
CA GLN A 183 -2.70 -4.59 7.86
C GLN A 183 -1.48 -4.24 8.74
N ALA A 184 -1.63 -4.29 10.08
CA ALA A 184 -0.54 -3.90 10.97
C ALA A 184 0.68 -4.84 10.91
N PRO A 185 0.53 -6.19 10.90
CA PRO A 185 1.65 -7.09 10.64
C PRO A 185 2.39 -6.81 9.33
N ASN A 186 1.66 -6.50 8.25
CA ASN A 186 2.28 -6.23 6.95
C ASN A 186 2.99 -4.86 6.90
N ILE A 187 2.47 -3.85 7.60
CA ILE A 187 3.14 -2.57 7.80
C ILE A 187 4.46 -2.76 8.55
N LEU A 188 4.46 -3.50 9.67
CA LEU A 188 5.68 -3.81 10.42
C LEU A 188 6.68 -4.61 9.57
N ARG A 189 6.20 -5.58 8.78
CA ARG A 189 7.05 -6.30 7.82
C ARG A 189 7.66 -5.39 6.76
N ALA A 190 6.96 -4.34 6.35
CA ALA A 190 7.49 -3.35 5.42
C ALA A 190 8.64 -2.54 6.05
N PHE A 191 8.55 -2.16 7.34
CA PHE A 191 9.65 -1.53 8.09
C PHE A 191 10.90 -2.43 8.10
N GLU A 192 10.75 -3.70 8.50
CA GLU A 192 11.86 -4.67 8.53
C GLU A 192 12.59 -4.78 7.18
N LEU A 193 11.84 -4.73 6.06
CA LEU A 193 12.41 -4.83 4.71
C LEU A 193 13.15 -3.56 4.26
N VAL A 194 12.75 -2.38 4.75
CA VAL A 194 13.45 -1.12 4.45
C VAL A 194 14.72 -0.99 5.29
N GLU A 195 14.66 -1.39 6.55
CA GLU A 195 15.82 -1.36 7.46
C GLU A 195 16.88 -2.38 7.08
N GLY A 196 16.49 -3.63 6.79
CA GLY A 196 17.42 -4.67 6.35
C GLY A 196 18.09 -4.39 4.99
N LYS A 197 17.54 -3.49 4.18
CA LYS A 197 18.19 -2.97 2.96
C LYS A 197 19.19 -1.84 3.25
N SER A 198 18.99 -1.11 4.34
CA SER A 198 19.89 -0.02 4.76
C SER A 198 21.20 -0.57 5.35
N ASP A 199 21.16 -1.74 5.99
CA ASP A 199 22.36 -2.42 6.51
C ASP A 199 23.18 -3.15 5.43
N ALA A 200 22.63 -3.31 4.22
CA ALA A 200 23.24 -4.05 3.11
C ALA A 200 23.86 -3.14 2.02
N ALA A 201 23.83 -1.82 2.21
CA ALA A 201 24.37 -0.80 1.30
C ALA A 201 25.68 -0.19 1.85
#